data_AF-A0A554IA69-F1
#
_entry.id   AF-A0A554IA69-F1
#
_cell.length_a   1.000
_cell.length_b   1.000
_cell.length_c   1.000
_cell.angle_alpha   90.00
_cell.angle_beta   90.00
_cell.angle_gamma   90.00
#
_symmetry.space_group_name_H-M   'P 1'
#
loop_
_entity.id
_entity.type
_entity.pdbx_description
1 polymer ?
#
loop_
_entity_poly.entity_id
_entity_poly.type
_entity_poly.pdbx_seq_one_letter_code
_entity_poly.pdbx_strand_id
1 'polypeptide(L)'
;MYLPTTHIAFGVLGSILSSFILKIPLTREIVVLGMITSVFSDIDYVYYLARFGIRPAKYSHEHRQVLTHSLSPYFVIAVLIFFFGSKVWGVTFFLALLSHLILDSVRSPWGIRWFWPFSNRYYSLNFKSGFHGFTQKQLDKFTSQRSDKAWIDRFLKWDNPYFIFEFLVTIFLSAFLFFFFFKYF
;
A
#
# COMPACT_ATOMS: atom_id res chain seq x y z
N MET A 1 7.60 -5.41 10.06
CA MET A 1 7.73 -3.96 9.82
C MET A 1 7.83 -3.77 8.33
N TYR A 2 6.84 -3.15 7.71
CA TYR A 2 6.87 -2.85 6.28
C TYR A 2 7.87 -1.74 6.03
N LEU A 3 8.62 -1.80 4.93
CA LEU A 3 9.47 -0.69 4.53
C LEU A 3 8.56 0.36 3.87
N PRO A 4 8.36 1.54 4.48
CA PRO A 4 7.53 2.59 3.89
C PRO A 4 8.03 3.00 2.49
N THR A 5 9.31 2.75 2.22
CA THR A 5 9.98 3.05 0.96
C THR A 5 9.36 2.38 -0.25
N THR A 6 8.88 1.13 -0.14
CA THR A 6 8.22 0.46 -1.28
C THR A 6 6.88 1.12 -1.60
N HIS A 7 6.09 1.48 -0.58
CA HIS A 7 4.82 2.18 -0.79
C HIS A 7 5.05 3.55 -1.43
N ILE A 8 6.02 4.31 -0.92
CA ILE A 8 6.45 5.59 -1.50
C ILE A 8 6.82 5.43 -2.97
N ALA A 9 7.61 4.41 -3.32
CA ALA A 9 8.02 4.15 -4.69
C ALA A 9 6.80 3.89 -5.59
N PHE A 10 5.86 3.06 -5.16
CA PHE A 10 4.62 2.83 -5.90
C PHE A 10 3.70 4.06 -5.94
N GLY A 11 3.75 4.95 -4.94
CA GLY A 11 3.14 6.26 -4.98
C GLY A 11 3.68 7.12 -6.14
N VAL A 12 5.00 7.15 -6.33
CA VAL A 12 5.65 7.83 -7.46
C VAL A 12 5.24 7.21 -8.80
N LEU A 13 5.16 5.87 -8.87
CA LEU A 13 4.64 5.20 -10.06
C LEU A 13 3.20 5.63 -10.36
N GLY A 14 2.35 5.76 -9.34
CA GLY A 14 1.00 6.31 -9.45
C GLY A 14 0.98 7.74 -10.01
N SER A 15 1.89 8.60 -9.56
CA SER A 15 2.09 9.95 -10.10
C SER A 15 2.47 9.96 -11.58
N ILE A 16 3.42 9.11 -11.98
CA ILE A 16 3.83 8.96 -13.39
C ILE A 16 2.65 8.50 -14.25
N LEU A 17 1.94 7.47 -13.80
CA LEU A 17 0.78 6.93 -14.52
C LEU A 17 -0.35 7.96 -14.64
N SER A 18 -0.63 8.73 -13.59
CA SER A 18 -1.65 9.80 -13.65
C SER A 18 -1.29 10.87 -14.68
N SER A 19 -0.02 11.28 -14.73
CA SER A 19 0.47 12.27 -15.69
C SER A 19 0.40 11.74 -17.12
N PHE A 20 0.76 10.47 -17.33
CA PHE A 20 0.64 9.77 -18.60
C PHE A 20 -0.80 9.66 -19.09
N ILE A 21 -1.73 9.21 -18.24
CA ILE A 21 -3.15 9.03 -18.57
C ILE A 21 -3.80 10.37 -18.96
N LEU A 22 -3.48 11.44 -18.22
CA LEU A 22 -4.06 12.77 -18.44
C LEU A 22 -3.29 13.61 -19.46
N LYS A 23 -2.18 13.09 -20.00
CA LYS A 23 -1.29 13.77 -20.96
C LYS A 23 -0.84 15.16 -20.47
N ILE A 24 -0.46 15.24 -19.20
CA ILE A 24 0.07 16.45 -18.58
C ILE A 24 1.53 16.25 -18.17
N PRO A 25 2.32 17.33 -18.04
CA PRO A 25 3.66 17.24 -17.48
C PRO A 25 3.63 16.68 -16.05
N LEU A 26 4.55 15.75 -15.74
CA LEU A 26 4.78 15.32 -14.37
C LEU A 26 5.42 16.48 -13.61
N THR A 27 4.76 16.96 -12.56
CA THR A 27 5.27 18.04 -11.70
C THR A 27 5.66 17.51 -10.32
N ARG A 28 6.42 18.32 -9.58
CA ARG A 28 6.87 17.97 -8.21
C ARG A 28 5.69 17.74 -7.28
N GLU A 29 4.66 18.55 -7.40
CA GLU A 29 3.44 18.49 -6.60
C GLU A 29 2.71 17.15 -6.81
N ILE A 30 2.65 16.68 -8.07
CA ILE A 30 2.04 15.39 -8.40
C ILE A 30 2.84 14.24 -7.80
N VAL A 31 4.18 14.31 -7.84
CA VAL A 31 5.06 13.30 -7.23
C VAL A 31 4.89 13.29 -5.70
N VAL A 32 4.98 14.45 -5.04
CA VAL A 32 4.83 14.57 -3.58
C VAL A 32 3.44 14.09 -3.13
N LEU A 33 2.39 14.45 -3.86
CA LEU A 33 1.02 13.97 -3.58
C LEU A 33 0.95 12.44 -3.64
N GLY A 34 1.53 11.81 -4.67
CA GLY A 34 1.56 10.35 -4.79
C GLY A 34 2.33 9.69 -3.65
N MET A 35 3.49 10.24 -3.26
CA MET A 35 4.27 9.75 -2.12
C MET A 35 3.47 9.80 -0.82
N ILE A 36 2.89 10.96 -0.48
CA ILE A 36 2.10 11.14 0.74
C ILE A 36 0.87 10.22 0.72
N THR A 37 0.15 10.17 -0.40
CA THR A 37 -1.07 9.35 -0.50
C THR A 37 -0.77 7.86 -0.38
N SER A 38 0.36 7.40 -0.92
CA SER A 38 0.75 5.99 -0.86
C SER A 38 1.06 5.47 0.55
N VAL A 39 1.37 6.35 1.50
CA VAL A 39 1.57 5.98 2.91
C VAL A 39 0.38 6.36 3.78
N PHE A 40 -0.60 7.08 3.24
CA PHE A 40 -1.73 7.60 4.00
C PHE A 40 -2.63 6.50 4.57
N SER A 41 -2.75 5.36 3.89
CA SER A 41 -3.51 4.21 4.40
C SER A 41 -2.95 3.62 5.69
N ASP A 42 -1.65 3.81 5.96
CA ASP A 42 -1.01 3.38 7.20
C ASP A 42 -1.16 4.41 8.33
N ILE A 43 -1.96 5.47 8.19
CA ILE A 43 -2.16 6.46 9.26
C ILE A 43 -2.78 5.83 10.52
N ASP A 44 -3.56 4.75 10.33
CA ASP A 44 -4.11 3.93 11.42
C ASP A 44 -3.01 3.22 12.23
N TYR A 45 -1.82 3.02 11.67
CA TYR A 45 -0.67 2.46 12.35
C TYR A 45 -0.19 3.38 13.47
N VAL A 46 -0.30 4.70 13.29
CA VAL A 46 0.00 5.68 14.35
C VAL A 46 -0.95 5.48 15.53
N TYR A 47 -2.24 5.33 15.25
CA TYR A 47 -3.25 5.02 16.28
C TYR A 47 -2.99 3.67 16.95
N TYR A 48 -2.61 2.64 16.18
CA TYR A 48 -2.20 1.34 16.70
C TYR A 48 -1.00 1.46 17.65
N LEU A 49 0.05 2.18 17.25
CA LEU A 49 1.24 2.40 18.07
C LEU A 49 0.89 3.17 19.35
N ALA A 50 0.01 4.16 19.28
CA ALA A 50 -0.45 4.90 20.45
C ALA A 50 -1.22 3.99 21.43
N ARG A 51 -2.02 3.06 20.92
CA ARG A 51 -2.85 2.17 21.75
C ARG A 51 -2.08 0.98 22.34
N PHE A 52 -1.16 0.39 21.58
CA PHE A 52 -0.51 -0.88 21.94
C PHE A 52 1.00 -0.77 22.16
N GLY A 53 1.58 0.41 21.93
CA GLY A 53 3.02 0.65 21.99
C GLY A 53 3.78 -0.03 20.85
N ILE A 54 5.11 -0.04 20.96
CA ILE A 54 6.02 -0.72 20.02
C ILE A 54 6.05 -2.22 20.34
N ARG A 55 4.90 -2.91 20.23
CA ARG A 55 4.78 -4.36 20.39
C ARG A 55 4.51 -4.99 19.01
N PRO A 56 5.54 -5.50 18.30
CA PRO A 56 5.44 -5.64 16.84
C PRO A 56 4.71 -6.87 16.29
N ALA A 57 4.29 -7.85 17.10
CA ALA A 57 4.32 -9.23 16.60
C ALA A 57 3.11 -10.15 16.87
N LYS A 58 2.00 -9.64 17.40
CA LYS A 58 0.78 -10.47 17.53
C LYS A 58 -0.47 -9.82 16.96
N TYR A 59 -0.52 -8.49 16.97
CA TYR A 59 -1.72 -7.73 16.63
C TYR A 59 -1.48 -6.74 15.49
N SER A 60 -0.39 -6.88 14.75
CA SER A 60 -0.12 -6.00 13.60
C SER A 60 -1.16 -6.14 12.50
N HIS A 61 -1.95 -7.21 12.45
CA HIS A 61 -3.08 -7.32 11.53
C HIS A 61 -4.29 -6.46 11.95
N GLU A 62 -4.35 -5.99 13.20
CA GLU A 62 -5.52 -5.27 13.74
C GLU A 62 -5.67 -3.85 13.16
N HIS A 63 -4.57 -3.15 12.82
CA HIS A 63 -4.70 -1.81 12.19
C HIS A 63 -5.44 -1.90 10.86
N ARG A 64 -5.31 -3.03 10.14
CA ARG A 64 -5.97 -3.27 8.85
C ARG A 64 -7.46 -3.57 8.92
N GLN A 65 -8.02 -3.64 10.14
CA GLN A 65 -9.45 -3.80 10.37
C GLN A 65 -10.21 -2.47 10.30
N VAL A 66 -9.49 -1.35 10.14
CA VAL A 66 -10.05 0.00 10.02
C VAL A 66 -10.39 0.32 8.54
N LEU A 67 -11.25 1.32 8.34
CA LEU A 67 -11.71 1.80 7.03
C LEU A 67 -10.58 2.14 6.06
N THR A 68 -9.41 2.44 6.61
CA THR A 68 -8.17 2.81 5.93
C THR A 68 -7.55 1.72 5.08
N HIS A 69 -7.98 0.46 5.23
CA HIS A 69 -7.53 -0.69 4.44
C HIS A 69 -8.67 -1.30 3.59
N SER A 70 -9.50 -0.40 3.04
CA SER A 70 -10.61 -0.72 2.13
C SER A 70 -10.62 0.25 0.95
N LEU A 71 -10.95 -0.22 -0.24
CA LEU A 71 -10.91 0.61 -1.45
C LEU A 71 -12.00 1.68 -1.48
N SER A 72 -13.19 1.36 -0.98
CA SER A 72 -14.39 2.20 -1.20
C SER A 72 -14.32 3.61 -0.61
N PRO A 73 -13.83 3.87 0.62
CA PRO A 73 -13.73 5.24 1.13
C PRO A 73 -12.81 6.09 0.25
N TYR A 74 -11.68 5.52 -0.19
CA TYR A 74 -10.71 6.23 -1.02
C TYR A 74 -11.18 6.43 -2.44
N PHE A 75 -11.95 5.49 -3.00
CA PHE A 75 -12.59 5.68 -4.29
C PHE A 75 -13.54 6.88 -4.26
N VAL A 76 -14.37 6.98 -3.22
CA VAL A 76 -15.26 8.15 -3.05
C VAL A 76 -14.44 9.44 -2.92
N ILE A 77 -13.40 9.48 -2.09
CA ILE A 77 -12.53 10.66 -1.94
C ILE A 77 -11.88 11.03 -3.28
N ALA A 78 -11.34 10.06 -4.01
CA ALA A 78 -10.73 10.28 -5.31
C ALA A 78 -11.71 10.88 -6.32
N VAL A 79 -12.94 10.36 -6.37
CA VAL A 79 -14.01 10.87 -7.22
C VAL A 79 -14.36 12.31 -6.84
N LEU A 80 -14.46 12.62 -5.54
CA LEU A 80 -14.72 13.98 -5.08
C LEU A 80 -13.59 14.95 -5.48
N ILE A 81 -12.33 14.56 -5.28
CA ILE A 81 -11.17 15.37 -5.69
C ILE A 81 -11.17 15.56 -7.23
N PHE A 82 -11.53 14.51 -7.98
CA PHE A 82 -11.55 14.56 -9.44
C PHE A 82 -12.59 15.55 -9.99
N PHE A 83 -13.81 15.55 -9.44
CA PHE A 83 -14.91 16.38 -9.95
C PHE A 83 -14.96 17.78 -9.34
N PHE A 84 -14.61 17.94 -8.06
CA PHE A 84 -14.72 19.21 -7.35
C PHE A 84 -13.37 19.91 -7.10
N GLY A 85 -12.26 19.21 -7.34
CA GLY A 85 -10.91 19.75 -7.16
C GLY A 85 -10.12 19.73 -8.47
N SER A 86 -9.08 18.92 -8.51
CA SER A 86 -8.19 18.78 -9.67
C SER A 86 -8.24 17.35 -10.19
N LYS A 87 -8.51 17.20 -11.50
CA LYS A 87 -8.56 15.90 -12.17
C LYS A 87 -7.26 15.11 -11.96
N VAL A 88 -6.12 15.77 -12.10
CA VAL A 88 -4.82 15.13 -11.85
C VAL A 88 -4.70 14.67 -10.42
N TRP A 89 -5.05 15.49 -9.44
CA TRP A 89 -4.92 15.11 -8.04
C TRP A 89 -5.85 13.94 -7.69
N GLY A 90 -7.07 13.90 -8.24
CA GLY A 90 -7.99 12.78 -8.04
C GLY A 90 -7.45 11.47 -8.61
N VAL A 91 -6.89 11.50 -9.83
CA VAL A 91 -6.28 10.31 -10.45
C VAL A 91 -5.00 9.89 -9.73
N THR A 92 -4.11 10.83 -9.40
CA THR A 92 -2.89 10.55 -8.61
C THR A 92 -3.24 9.94 -7.26
N PHE A 93 -4.21 10.52 -6.55
CA PHE A 93 -4.66 10.01 -5.26
C PHE A 93 -5.17 8.58 -5.39
N PHE A 94 -6.06 8.31 -6.35
CA PHE A 94 -6.59 6.98 -6.59
C PHE A 94 -5.50 5.95 -6.91
N LEU A 95 -4.61 6.26 -7.86
CA LEU A 95 -3.58 5.32 -8.31
C LEU A 95 -2.54 5.05 -7.22
N ALA A 96 -2.11 6.08 -6.49
CA ALA A 96 -1.16 5.90 -5.38
C ALA A 96 -1.75 5.02 -4.28
N LEU A 97 -3.01 5.24 -3.90
CA LEU A 97 -3.66 4.46 -2.86
C LEU A 97 -4.03 3.05 -3.32
N LEU A 98 -4.49 2.89 -4.55
CA LEU A 98 -4.72 1.59 -5.17
C LEU A 98 -3.41 0.77 -5.19
N SER A 99 -2.29 1.40 -5.52
CA SER A 99 -0.99 0.73 -5.53
C SER A 99 -0.59 0.21 -4.13
N HIS A 100 -0.88 0.98 -3.08
CA HIS A 100 -0.68 0.53 -1.70
C HIS A 100 -1.54 -0.70 -1.38
N LEU A 101 -2.83 -0.65 -1.69
CA LEU A 101 -3.78 -1.74 -1.43
C LEU A 101 -3.42 -3.02 -2.23
N ILE A 102 -2.95 -2.87 -3.46
CA ILE A 102 -2.42 -3.99 -4.27
C ILE A 102 -1.19 -4.58 -3.59
N LEU A 103 -0.20 -3.75 -3.22
CA LEU A 103 0.99 -4.23 -2.53
C LEU A 103 0.65 -4.97 -1.25
N ASP A 104 -0.30 -4.45 -0.47
CA ASP A 104 -0.78 -5.11 0.73
C ASP A 104 -1.45 -6.44 0.45
N SER A 105 -2.22 -6.54 -0.63
CA SER A 105 -2.81 -7.82 -1.05
C SER A 105 -1.74 -8.84 -1.41
N VAL A 106 -0.68 -8.42 -2.10
CA VAL A 106 0.38 -9.31 -2.62
C VAL A 106 1.37 -9.71 -1.53
N ARG A 107 1.75 -8.77 -0.66
CA ARG A 107 2.80 -8.98 0.35
C ARG A 107 2.23 -9.51 1.65
N SER A 108 1.12 -8.94 2.09
CA SER A 108 0.61 -9.21 3.42
C SER A 108 -0.17 -10.52 3.44
N PRO A 109 0.15 -11.44 4.35
CA PRO A 109 -0.66 -12.65 4.53
C PRO A 109 -2.05 -12.32 5.10
N TRP A 110 -2.25 -11.10 5.59
CA TRP A 110 -3.50 -10.63 6.19
C TRP A 110 -4.48 -10.05 5.17
N GLY A 111 -4.00 -9.71 3.97
CA GLY A 111 -4.83 -9.20 2.87
C GLY A 111 -5.51 -7.87 3.18
N ILE A 112 -6.48 -7.50 2.34
CA ILE A 112 -7.30 -6.29 2.49
C ILE A 112 -8.78 -6.56 2.17
N ARG A 113 -9.66 -5.66 2.58
CA ARG A 113 -11.11 -5.78 2.29
C ARG A 113 -11.48 -5.01 1.02
N TRP A 114 -11.23 -5.61 -0.14
CA TRP A 114 -11.53 -5.00 -1.44
C TRP A 114 -13.00 -4.60 -1.61
N PHE A 115 -13.92 -5.44 -1.11
CA PHE A 115 -15.36 -5.29 -1.33
C PHE A 115 -16.12 -4.73 -0.13
N TRP A 116 -15.44 -4.13 0.84
CA TRP A 116 -16.12 -3.40 1.92
C TRP A 116 -16.88 -2.19 1.34
N PRO A 117 -18.10 -1.84 1.80
CA PRO A 117 -18.83 -2.39 2.95
C PRO A 117 -19.70 -3.62 2.66
N PHE A 118 -19.76 -4.09 1.41
CA PHE A 118 -20.64 -5.21 1.02
C PHE A 118 -20.14 -6.57 1.53
N SER A 119 -18.84 -6.68 1.81
CA SER A 119 -18.23 -7.90 2.34
C SER A 119 -17.14 -7.56 3.36
N ASN A 120 -17.12 -8.32 4.45
CA ASN A 120 -16.08 -8.28 5.48
C ASN A 120 -14.98 -9.32 5.26
N ARG A 121 -14.89 -9.90 4.05
CA ARG A 121 -13.81 -10.83 3.70
C ARG A 121 -12.53 -10.06 3.36
N TYR A 122 -11.41 -10.61 3.81
CA TYR A 122 -10.08 -10.16 3.46
C TYR A 122 -9.57 -10.97 2.28
N TYR A 123 -8.86 -10.32 1.38
CA TYR A 123 -8.27 -10.99 0.23
C TYR A 123 -6.77 -10.71 0.14
N SER A 124 -6.01 -11.78 -0.05
CA SER A 124 -4.57 -11.77 -0.23
C SER A 124 -4.22 -12.59 -1.47
N LEU A 125 -3.15 -12.21 -2.16
CA LEU A 125 -2.58 -12.92 -3.29
C LEU A 125 -1.26 -13.54 -2.86
N ASN A 126 -1.21 -14.86 -2.79
CA ASN A 126 0.01 -15.61 -2.47
C ASN A 126 0.46 -16.41 -3.68
N PHE A 127 1.72 -16.33 -4.13
CA PHE A 127 2.20 -17.04 -5.33
C PHE A 127 2.00 -18.55 -5.26
N LYS A 128 2.03 -19.16 -4.07
CA LYS A 128 1.92 -20.62 -3.94
C LYS A 128 0.49 -21.13 -4.05
N SER A 129 -0.48 -20.31 -3.67
CA SER A 129 -1.85 -20.77 -3.46
C SER A 129 -2.87 -19.96 -4.27
N GLY A 130 -2.49 -18.79 -4.78
CA GLY A 130 -3.31 -17.89 -5.59
C GLY A 130 -4.03 -16.83 -4.75
N PHE A 131 -5.15 -16.35 -5.29
CA PHE A 131 -6.00 -15.35 -4.65
C PHE A 131 -6.94 -16.03 -3.65
N HIS A 132 -6.89 -15.63 -2.38
CA HIS A 132 -7.71 -16.23 -1.33
C HIS A 132 -8.50 -15.19 -0.57
N GLY A 133 -9.79 -15.46 -0.41
CA GLY A 133 -10.68 -14.70 0.45
C GLY A 133 -10.93 -15.43 1.78
N PHE A 134 -10.67 -14.79 2.91
CA PHE A 134 -10.89 -15.35 4.25
C PHE A 134 -11.69 -14.43 5.15
N THR A 135 -12.37 -15.00 6.15
CA THR A 135 -13.11 -14.27 7.17
C THR A 135 -12.17 -13.79 8.28
N GLN A 136 -12.62 -12.83 9.10
CA GLN A 136 -11.88 -12.39 10.28
C GLN A 136 -11.51 -13.58 11.18
N LYS A 137 -12.44 -14.49 11.46
CA LYS A 137 -12.19 -15.68 12.29
C LYS A 137 -11.08 -16.59 11.73
N GLN A 138 -10.99 -16.70 10.41
CA GLN A 138 -9.92 -17.46 9.75
C GLN A 138 -8.57 -16.71 9.86
N LEU A 139 -8.57 -15.39 9.72
CA LEU A 139 -7.39 -14.54 9.91
C LEU A 139 -6.88 -14.62 11.36
N ASP A 140 -7.76 -14.52 12.34
CA ASP A 140 -7.43 -14.62 13.77
C ASP A 140 -6.82 -15.99 14.09
N LYS A 141 -7.40 -17.06 13.54
CA LYS A 141 -6.86 -18.43 13.69
C LYS A 141 -5.48 -18.57 13.04
N PHE A 142 -5.27 -17.95 11.88
CA PHE A 142 -3.99 -18.01 11.17
C PHE A 142 -2.90 -17.24 11.92
N THR A 143 -3.22 -16.04 12.43
CA THR A 143 -2.29 -15.18 13.17
C THR A 143 -2.02 -15.71 14.58
N SER A 144 -2.98 -16.39 15.23
CA SER A 144 -2.73 -17.05 16.50
C SER A 144 -1.78 -18.24 16.39
N GLN A 145 -1.70 -18.87 15.21
CA GLN A 145 -0.87 -20.06 14.95
C GLN A 145 0.53 -19.73 14.42
N ARG A 146 0.75 -18.52 13.90
CA ARG A 146 2.03 -18.10 13.32
C ARG A 146 2.53 -16.86 14.03
N SER A 147 3.75 -16.90 14.58
CA SER A 147 4.39 -15.68 15.05
C SER A 147 4.71 -14.77 13.86
N ASP A 148 4.41 -13.48 13.97
CA ASP A 148 4.73 -12.49 12.94
C ASP A 148 6.24 -12.47 12.63
N LYS A 149 7.08 -12.81 13.62
CA LYS A 149 8.53 -12.97 13.47
C LYS A 149 8.89 -14.01 12.40
N ALA A 150 8.28 -15.20 12.43
CA ALA A 150 8.55 -16.24 11.44
C ALA A 150 8.07 -15.85 10.03
N TRP A 151 7.10 -14.95 9.91
CA TRP A 151 6.72 -14.39 8.62
C TRP A 151 7.76 -13.37 8.13
N ILE A 152 8.14 -12.40 8.97
CA ILE A 152 9.17 -11.39 8.65
C ILE A 152 10.48 -12.05 8.25
N ASP A 153 10.94 -13.03 9.02
CA ASP A 153 12.20 -13.76 8.79
C ASP A 153 12.20 -14.59 7.50
N ARG A 154 11.01 -14.92 6.95
CA ARG A 154 10.89 -15.56 5.63
C ARG A 154 10.71 -14.53 4.52
N PHE A 155 10.06 -13.42 4.81
CA PHE A 155 9.81 -12.38 3.83
C PHE A 155 11.10 -11.65 3.45
N LEU A 156 11.94 -11.30 4.44
CA LEU A 156 13.18 -10.54 4.26
C LEU A 156 14.38 -11.38 3.78
N LYS A 157 14.17 -12.63 3.38
CA LYS A 157 15.26 -13.45 2.86
C LYS A 157 15.58 -13.07 1.41
N TRP A 158 16.86 -13.10 1.07
CA TRP A 158 17.33 -12.88 -0.30
C TRP A 158 16.92 -13.98 -1.29
N ASP A 159 16.50 -15.16 -0.80
CA ASP A 159 15.91 -16.20 -1.66
C ASP A 159 14.43 -15.95 -1.98
N ASN A 160 13.83 -14.91 -1.37
CA ASN A 160 12.45 -14.55 -1.62
C ASN A 160 12.35 -13.62 -2.85
N PRO A 161 11.73 -14.06 -3.96
CA PRO A 161 11.62 -13.25 -5.16
C PRO A 161 10.82 -11.96 -4.95
N TYR A 162 9.89 -11.91 -3.98
CA TYR A 162 9.16 -10.69 -3.64
C TYR A 162 10.10 -9.61 -3.11
N PHE A 163 10.97 -9.98 -2.18
CA PHE A 163 11.91 -9.05 -1.58
C PHE A 163 12.90 -8.51 -2.62
N ILE A 164 13.44 -9.39 -3.47
CA ILE A 164 14.35 -8.98 -4.56
C ILE A 164 13.64 -8.00 -5.51
N PHE A 165 12.45 -8.35 -5.99
CA PHE A 165 11.70 -7.50 -6.91
C PHE A 165 11.44 -6.11 -6.31
N GLU A 166 10.99 -6.05 -5.07
CA GLU A 166 10.73 -4.79 -4.37
C GLU A 166 11.98 -3.97 -4.16
N PHE A 167 13.08 -4.62 -3.79
CA PHE A 167 14.37 -3.96 -3.63
C PHE A 167 14.82 -3.33 -4.95
N LEU A 168 14.72 -4.05 -6.06
CA LEU A 168 15.05 -3.55 -7.39
C LEU A 168 14.13 -2.40 -7.83
N VAL A 169 12.81 -2.54 -7.64
CA VAL A 169 11.83 -1.48 -7.94
C VAL A 169 12.12 -0.22 -7.11
N THR A 170 12.43 -0.40 -5.82
CA THR A 170 12.75 0.71 -4.92
C THR A 170 14.03 1.42 -5.35
N ILE A 171 15.09 0.69 -5.71
CA ILE A 171 16.33 1.27 -6.24
C ILE A 171 16.07 2.01 -7.55
N PHE A 172 15.40 1.37 -8.50
CA PHE A 172 15.11 1.96 -9.80
C PHE A 172 14.32 3.27 -9.67
N LEU A 173 13.26 3.28 -8.86
CA LEU A 173 12.44 4.46 -8.65
C LEU A 173 13.17 5.54 -7.84
N SER A 174 14.01 5.16 -6.88
CA SER A 174 14.85 6.12 -6.15
C SER A 174 15.87 6.79 -7.07
N ALA A 175 16.51 6.03 -7.96
CA ALA A 175 17.41 6.55 -8.98
C ALA A 175 16.66 7.46 -9.97
N PHE A 176 15.47 7.04 -10.43
CA PHE A 176 14.61 7.86 -11.28
C PHE A 176 14.27 9.19 -10.61
N LEU A 177 13.84 9.18 -9.34
CA LEU A 177 13.55 10.39 -8.58
C LEU A 177 14.78 11.29 -8.49
N PHE A 178 15.95 10.72 -8.19
CA PHE A 178 17.21 11.45 -8.15
C PHE A 178 17.45 12.18 -9.49
N PHE A 179 17.42 11.47 -10.62
CA PHE A 179 17.60 12.12 -11.92
C PHE A 179 16.50 13.12 -12.26
N PHE A 180 15.25 12.84 -11.91
CA PHE A 180 14.13 13.72 -12.19
C PHE A 180 14.24 15.04 -11.43
N PHE A 181 14.59 15.00 -10.14
CA PHE A 181 14.73 16.19 -9.31
C PHE A 181 15.97 17.02 -9.64
N PHE A 182 17.08 16.39 -10.07
CA PHE A 182 18.36 17.07 -10.35
C PHE A 182 18.54 17.51 -11.81
N LYS A 183 17.81 16.94 -12.78
CA LYS A 183 17.95 17.31 -14.21
C LYS A 183 16.97 18.40 -14.63
N TYR A 184 15.79 18.42 -14.03
CA TYR A 184 14.73 19.34 -14.42
C TYR A 184 14.68 20.60 -13.54
N PHE A 185 15.68 20.77 -12.65
CA PHE A 185 15.90 21.90 -11.76
C PHE A 185 17.38 22.04 -11.42
#